data_AF-A0A328TYY4-F1
#
_entry.id   AF-A0A328TYY4-F1
#
_cell.length_a   1.000
_cell.length_b   1.000
_cell.length_c   1.000
_cell.angle_alpha   90.00
_cell.angle_beta   90.00
_cell.angle_gamma   90.00
#
_symmetry.space_group_name_H-M   'P 1'
#
loop_
_entity.id
_entity.type
_entity.pdbx_description
1 polymer ?
#
loop_
_entity_poly.entity_id
_entity_poly.type
_entity_poly.pdbx_seq_one_letter_code
_entity_poly.pdbx_strand_id
1 'polypeptide(L)' 'MADYTQLDQLIIGKIYSGAKSFAAIDNGDVYLEANRLHVETGRPAFRIIDGRLQALREKGLIIFDYKRQWSIV' A
#
# COMPACT_ATOMS: atom_id res chain seq x y z
N MET A 1 -0.37 -8.95 16.39
CA MET A 1 -0.70 -8.43 15.04
C MET A 1 0.40 -7.46 14.68
N ALA A 2 0.97 -7.55 13.48
CA ALA A 2 1.99 -6.60 13.03
C ALA A 2 1.37 -5.20 12.87
N ASP A 3 2.13 -4.18 13.24
CA ASP A 3 1.73 -2.79 13.05
C ASP A 3 1.98 -2.38 11.59
N TYR A 4 0.91 -1.92 10.92
CA TYR A 4 0.94 -1.48 9.53
C TYR A 4 0.83 0.03 9.37
N THR A 5 0.84 0.80 10.46
CA THR A 5 0.60 2.25 10.45
C THR A 5 1.60 2.99 9.56
N GLN A 6 2.88 2.64 9.65
CA GLN A 6 3.92 3.24 8.80
C GLN A 6 3.72 2.88 7.32
N LEU A 7 3.44 1.60 7.02
CA LEU A 7 3.20 1.17 5.65
C LEU A 7 1.96 1.85 5.04
N ASP A 8 0.88 2.00 5.82
CA ASP A 8 -0.33 2.70 5.39
C ASP A 8 -0.03 4.16 5.03
N GLN A 9 0.73 4.87 5.86
CA GLN A 9 1.15 6.26 5.59
C GLN A 9 1.97 6.38 4.31
N LEU A 10 2.91 5.45 4.09
CA LEU A 10 3.74 5.42 2.88
C LEU A 10 2.90 5.18 1.62
N ILE A 11 1.95 4.24 1.66
CA ILE A 11 1.04 3.95 0.55
C ILE A 11 0.18 5.18 0.21
N ILE A 12 -0.42 5.81 1.22
CA ILE A 12 -1.22 7.03 1.04
C ILE A 12 -0.35 8.14 0.45
N GLY A 13 0.85 8.35 0.98
CA GLY A 13 1.80 9.35 0.47
C GLY A 13 2.17 9.13 -0.99
N LYS A 14 2.41 7.88 -1.41
CA LYS A 14 2.67 7.52 -2.81
C LYS A 14 1.49 7.84 -3.72
N ILE A 15 0.28 7.45 -3.33
CA ILE A 15 -0.94 7.70 -4.12
C ILE A 15 -1.19 9.21 -4.22
N TYR A 16 -1.05 9.93 -3.11
CA TYR A 16 -1.14 11.39 -3.08
C TYR A 16 -0.12 12.07 -4.01
N SER A 17 1.09 11.52 -4.10
CA SER A 17 2.15 11.98 -4.99
C SER A 17 1.93 11.60 -6.47
N GLY A 18 0.85 10.88 -6.79
CA GLY A 18 0.46 10.52 -8.16
C GLY A 18 0.81 9.10 -8.58
N ALA A 19 1.21 8.21 -7.66
CA ALA A 19 1.34 6.79 -7.97
C ALA A 19 -0.05 6.17 -8.17
N LYS A 20 -0.32 5.71 -9.40
CA LYS A 20 -1.65 5.20 -9.79
C LYS A 20 -1.72 3.68 -9.91
N SER A 21 -0.63 3.02 -10.32
CA SER A 21 -0.59 1.57 -10.50
C SER A 21 0.02 0.87 -9.29
N PHE A 22 -0.29 -0.42 -9.13
CA PHE A 22 0.34 -1.25 -8.10
C PHE A 22 1.87 -1.18 -8.18
N ALA A 23 2.45 -1.33 -9.38
CA ALA A 23 3.90 -1.28 -9.56
C ALA A 23 4.51 0.09 -9.21
N ALA A 24 3.76 1.19 -9.34
CA ALA A 24 4.22 2.51 -8.92
C ALA A 24 4.19 2.69 -7.39
N ILE A 25 3.30 1.95 -6.71
CA ILE A 25 3.14 1.94 -5.25
C ILE A 25 4.15 0.97 -4.61
N ASP A 26 4.29 -0.23 -5.17
CA ASP A 26 5.20 -1.30 -4.75
C ASP A 26 6.66 -1.01 -5.17
N ASN A 27 7.19 0.12 -4.70
CA ASN A 27 8.57 0.52 -4.95
C ASN A 27 9.08 1.49 -3.88
N GLY A 28 10.40 1.61 -3.76
CA GLY A 28 11.07 2.51 -2.81
C GLY A 28 10.67 2.21 -1.37
N ASP A 29 10.34 3.26 -0.60
CA ASP A 29 10.07 3.16 0.83
C ASP A 29 8.91 2.21 1.18
N VAL A 30 7.87 2.12 0.34
CA VAL A 30 6.76 1.17 0.52
C VAL A 30 7.28 -0.26 0.48
N TYR A 31 8.13 -0.59 -0.51
CA TYR A 31 8.69 -1.93 -0.65
C TYR A 31 9.66 -2.24 0.49
N LEU A 32 10.50 -1.28 0.90
CA LEU A 32 11.43 -1.45 2.02
C LEU A 32 10.68 -1.77 3.33
N GLU A 33 9.62 -1.03 3.63
CA GLU A 33 8.81 -1.26 4.83
C GLU A 33 8.03 -2.58 4.74
N ALA A 34 7.49 -2.91 3.56
CA ALA A 34 6.84 -4.20 3.34
C ALA A 34 7.80 -5.38 3.49
N ASN A 35 9.08 -5.22 3.11
CA ASN A 35 10.11 -6.24 3.33
C ASN A 35 10.50 -6.38 4.80
N ARG A 36 10.56 -5.27 5.56
CA ARG A 36 10.74 -5.34 7.02
C ARG A 36 9.61 -6.16 7.66
N LEU A 37 8.37 -5.90 7.25
CA LEU A 37 7.19 -6.63 7.71
C LEU A 37 7.13 -8.08 7.20
N HIS A 38 7.73 -8.39 6.05
CA HIS A 38 7.89 -9.76 5.57
C HIS A 38 8.69 -10.61 6.56
N VAL A 39 9.79 -10.07 7.08
CA VAL A 39 10.62 -10.76 8.09
C VAL A 39 9.83 -11.04 9.37
N GLU A 40 8.97 -10.11 9.78
CA GLU A 40 8.17 -10.24 11.01
C GLU A 40 6.98 -11.21 10.86
N THR A 41 6.33 -11.22 9.68
CA THR A 41 5.06 -11.93 9.46
C THR A 41 5.18 -13.20 8.63
N GLY A 42 6.31 -13.42 7.95
CA GLY A 42 6.50 -14.48 6.96
C GLY A 42 5.70 -14.29 5.66
N ARG A 43 4.91 -13.22 5.53
CA ARG A 43 4.09 -12.99 4.32
C ARG A 43 4.90 -12.26 3.25
N PRO A 44 4.77 -12.61 1.96
CA PRO A 44 5.48 -11.89 0.89
C PRO A 44 5.15 -10.39 0.88
N ALA A 45 6.15 -9.53 0.68
CA ALA A 45 6.01 -8.07 0.71
C ALA A 45 4.86 -7.56 -0.19
N PHE A 46 4.79 -8.03 -1.44
CA PHE A 46 3.72 -7.65 -2.38
C PHE A 46 2.32 -8.03 -1.87
N ARG A 47 2.17 -9.15 -1.14
CA ARG A 47 0.89 -9.55 -0.52
C ARG A 47 0.54 -8.72 0.70
N ILE A 48 1.54 -8.23 1.41
CA ILE A 48 1.33 -7.29 2.51
C ILE A 48 0.78 -5.98 1.92
N ILE A 49 1.45 -5.43 0.90
CA ILE A 49 1.03 -4.18 0.22
C ILE A 49 -0.38 -4.32 -0.37
N ASP A 50 -0.66 -5.39 -1.11
CA ASP A 50 -1.98 -5.67 -1.68
C ASP A 50 -3.08 -5.73 -0.60
N GLY A 51 -2.82 -6.44 0.49
CA GLY A 51 -3.74 -6.49 1.63
C GLY A 51 -3.97 -5.13 2.28
N ARG A 52 -2.94 -4.28 2.36
CA ARG A 52 -3.07 -2.91 2.89
C ARG A 52 -3.86 -2.01 1.95
N LEU A 53 -3.69 -2.13 0.63
CA LEU A 53 -4.49 -1.40 -0.35
C LEU A 53 -5.98 -1.71 -0.21
N GLN A 54 -6.36 -2.99 -0.05
CA GLN A 54 -7.76 -3.35 0.20
C GLN A 54 -8.26 -2.81 1.54
N ALA A 55 -7.48 -2.92 2.63
CA ALA A 55 -7.88 -2.39 3.93
C ALA A 55 -8.08 -0.86 3.93
N LEU A 56 -7.23 -0.11 3.22
CA LEU A 56 -7.36 1.34 3.07
C LEU A 56 -8.57 1.72 2.21
N ARG A 57 -8.87 0.91 1.19
CA ARG A 57 -10.06 1.06 0.35
C ARG A 57 -11.35 0.83 1.14
N GLU A 58 -11.39 -0.23 1.95
CA GLU A 58 -12.54 -0.53 2.83
C GLU A 58 -12.76 0.57 3.88
N LYS A 59 -11.69 1.22 4.34
CA LYS A 59 -11.74 2.41 5.21
C LYS A 59 -12.20 3.68 4.48
N GLY A 60 -12.33 3.66 3.16
CA GLY A 60 -12.72 4.84 2.36
C GLY A 60 -11.62 5.90 2.26
N LEU A 61 -10.35 5.56 2.50
CA LEU A 61 -9.22 6.51 2.39
C LEU A 61 -8.69 6.59 0.96
N ILE A 62 -8.84 5.50 0.20
CA ILE A 62 -8.45 5.41 -1.20
C ILE A 62 -9.55 4.69 -1.99
N ILE A 63 -9.57 4.91 -3.29
CA ILE A 63 -10.44 4.20 -4.23
C ILE A 63 -9.61 3.59 -5.36
N PHE A 64 -10.14 2.52 -5.92
CA PHE A 64 -9.66 1.95 -7.17
C PHE A 64 -10.78 2.06 -8.21
N ASP A 65 -10.48 2.72 -9.32
CA ASP A 65 -11.34 2.78 -10.51
C ASP A 65 -10.57 2.24 -11.72
N TYR A 66 -11.23 1.51 -12.62
CA TYR A 66 -10.53 0.91 -13.75
C TYR A 66 -9.90 1.94 -14.71
N LYS A 67 -10.47 3.16 -14.80
CA LYS A 67 -9.95 4.24 -15.65
C LYS A 67 -8.92 5.10 -14.93
N ARG A 68 -9.10 5.37 -13.64
CA ARG A 68 -8.26 6.28 -12.83
C ARG A 68 -7.21 5.55 -11.98
N GLN A 69 -7.33 4.23 -11.88
CA GLN A 69 -6.54 3.34 -11.02
C GLN A 69 -6.62 3.76 -9.54
N TRP A 70 -5.57 3.57 -8.74
CA TRP A 70 -5.55 3.97 -7.33
C TRP A 70 -5.52 5.50 -7.19
N SER A 71 -6.40 6.03 -6.33
CA SER A 71 -6.48 7.46 -6.02
C SER A 71 -6.99 7.71 -4.59
N ILE A 72 -6.68 8.89 -4.04
CA ILE A 72 -7.25 9.36 -2.76
C ILE A 72 -8.73 9.68 -2.95
N VAL A 73 -9.54 9.42 -1.92
CA VAL A 73 -10.98 9.78 -1.88
C VAL A 73 -11.16 11.27 -1.64
#